data_AF-A0A067CQC2-F1
#
_entry.id   AF-A0A067CQC2-F1
#
_cell.length_a   1.000
_cell.length_b   1.000
_cell.length_c   1.000
_cell.angle_alpha   90.00
_cell.angle_beta   90.00
_cell.angle_gamma   90.00
#
_symmetry.space_group_name_H-M   'P 1'
#
loop_
_entity.id
_entity.type
_entity.pdbx_description
1 polymer ?
#
loop_
_entity_poly.entity_id
_entity_poly.type
_entity_poly.pdbx_seq_one_letter_code
_entity_poly.pdbx_strand_id
1 'polypeptide(L)'
;MAQRLLSSLALASLVSASFWGRIYLRDGMAPIQYFKDTYGGAVPTDELQLVFPVNTLGCTPFDDDDKWLIENDDVREAYVVLDRGNCTFDVKSMHAQAAGAAGVILVSTDEESVRPVAHVSAGEITIPTVMVRHSAGDLFRAAAARQAVFGKLVPMACENSVCHPETESDSEFMRVAGSGVVAYADGAKFDFLAATFGGPLVKHPLQLAVASPAHACAPLSSDVADHAVLVALGGNCSILAKVSAAQIAGAAAVIVAQREETPLATPSVETPWEAYNITIPTIMVSHATSSRLQLRLQEAMHLETDATVAEAWEAILHLQELSKWPSKKSRREAFLTEILAKHCGTQERRDAVRTYFINVAGGSPASWDKLFAPVKDEL
;
A
#
# COMPACT_ATOMS: atom_id res chain seq x y z
N MET A 1 -37.27 -11.00 52.25
CA MET A 1 -35.80 -10.84 52.28
C MET A 1 -35.17 -11.72 51.20
N ALA A 2 -35.53 -11.49 49.93
CA ALA A 2 -35.01 -12.26 48.78
C ALA A 2 -35.42 -11.57 47.46
N GLN A 3 -34.85 -10.40 47.15
CA GLN A 3 -35.03 -9.75 45.84
C GLN A 3 -33.99 -8.64 45.63
N ARG A 4 -32.69 -8.98 45.65
CA ARG A 4 -31.61 -8.00 45.39
C ARG A 4 -30.36 -8.58 44.71
N LEU A 5 -30.45 -9.70 43.99
CA LEU A 5 -29.26 -10.37 43.43
C LEU A 5 -29.29 -10.66 41.92
N LEU A 6 -30.19 -10.06 41.14
CA LEU A 6 -30.32 -10.38 39.70
C LEU A 6 -30.30 -9.18 38.74
N SER A 7 -29.77 -8.04 39.15
CA SER A 7 -29.74 -6.85 38.28
C SER A 7 -28.47 -6.03 38.48
N SER A 8 -27.43 -6.38 37.70
CA SER A 8 -26.48 -5.44 37.07
C SER A 8 -25.16 -6.06 36.62
N LEU A 9 -25.05 -7.40 36.55
CA LEU A 9 -23.99 -8.11 35.81
C LEU A 9 -24.00 -7.87 34.28
N ALA A 10 -24.80 -6.92 33.79
CA ALA A 10 -24.84 -6.45 32.41
C ALA A 10 -24.12 -5.10 32.20
N LEU A 11 -23.23 -4.69 33.11
CA LEU A 11 -22.37 -3.50 32.94
C LEU A 11 -20.90 -3.84 32.64
N ALA A 12 -20.62 -5.07 32.19
CA ALA A 12 -19.29 -5.53 31.84
C ALA A 12 -19.24 -6.02 30.38
N SER A 13 -19.46 -5.10 29.43
CA SER A 13 -18.98 -5.22 28.04
C SER A 13 -19.13 -3.89 27.29
N LEU A 14 -18.74 -2.77 27.92
CA LEU A 14 -18.18 -1.67 27.13
C LEU A 14 -16.74 -2.07 26.86
N VAL A 15 -16.53 -2.91 25.85
CA VAL A 15 -15.21 -3.02 25.23
C VAL A 15 -14.82 -1.58 24.91
N SER A 16 -13.76 -1.09 25.54
CA SER A 16 -13.22 0.24 25.27
C SER A 16 -12.86 0.29 23.80
N ALA A 17 -13.77 0.74 22.95
CA ALA A 17 -13.53 0.85 21.52
C ALA A 17 -12.25 1.69 21.32
N SER A 18 -11.26 1.15 20.63
CA SER A 18 -9.99 1.84 20.48
C SER A 18 -10.19 3.24 19.90
N PHE A 19 -9.54 4.21 20.54
CA PHE A 19 -9.56 5.59 20.11
C PHE A 19 -8.64 5.84 18.91
N TRP A 20 -7.93 4.82 18.43
CA TRP A 20 -7.02 4.92 17.30
C TRP A 20 -7.03 3.65 16.45
N GLY A 21 -6.55 3.77 15.23
CA GLY A 21 -6.43 2.64 14.35
C GLY A 21 -5.68 2.97 13.07
N ARG A 22 -5.86 2.14 12.06
CA ARG A 22 -5.23 2.30 10.74
C ARG A 22 -6.26 2.16 9.63
N ILE A 23 -6.16 3.02 8.62
CA ILE A 23 -6.86 2.88 7.36
C ILE A 23 -5.97 2.09 6.42
N TYR A 24 -6.48 0.97 5.92
CA TYR A 24 -5.87 0.18 4.87
C TYR A 24 -6.62 0.49 3.59
N LEU A 25 -5.94 1.10 2.62
CA LEU A 25 -6.50 1.32 1.29
C LEU A 25 -6.37 0.06 0.46
N ARG A 26 -7.35 -0.21 -0.42
CA ARG A 26 -7.22 -1.24 -1.45
C ARG A 26 -5.96 -0.98 -2.27
N ASP A 27 -5.10 -2.00 -2.36
CA ASP A 27 -3.81 -1.92 -3.03
C ASP A 27 -2.88 -0.80 -2.50
N GLY A 28 -3.12 -0.34 -1.27
CA GLY A 28 -2.32 0.65 -0.57
C GLY A 28 -0.95 0.10 -0.17
N MET A 29 0.10 0.91 -0.31
CA MET A 29 1.48 0.53 0.04
C MET A 29 1.79 0.66 1.53
N ALA A 30 1.09 1.56 2.23
CA ALA A 30 1.29 1.81 3.65
C ALA A 30 -0.04 2.10 4.35
N PRO A 31 -0.23 1.64 5.60
CA PRO A 31 -1.40 2.00 6.38
C PRO A 31 -1.35 3.46 6.84
N ILE A 32 -2.51 4.06 7.03
CA ILE A 32 -2.65 5.46 7.47
C ILE A 32 -3.24 5.47 8.87
N GLN A 33 -2.51 6.03 9.84
CA GLN A 33 -3.03 6.17 11.19
C GLN A 33 -4.24 7.12 11.23
N TYR A 34 -5.25 6.74 12.01
CA TYR A 34 -6.37 7.62 12.36
C TYR A 34 -6.59 7.65 13.88
N PHE A 35 -7.24 8.71 14.35
CA PHE A 35 -7.80 8.80 15.70
C PHE A 35 -9.32 8.91 15.64
N LYS A 36 -10.02 8.04 16.38
CA LYS A 36 -11.49 7.98 16.46
C LYS A 36 -12.01 8.81 17.62
N ASP A 37 -13.14 9.49 17.42
CA ASP A 37 -13.80 10.25 18.47
C ASP A 37 -14.27 9.41 19.68
N THR A 38 -14.71 10.11 20.72
CA THR A 38 -15.54 9.63 21.84
C THR A 38 -17.01 9.45 21.48
N TYR A 39 -17.52 10.16 20.47
CA TYR A 39 -18.90 9.97 19.95
C TYR A 39 -18.93 9.12 18.68
N GLY A 40 -20.15 8.89 18.17
CA GLY A 40 -20.37 8.10 16.97
C GLY A 40 -20.51 6.61 17.27
N GLY A 41 -20.86 5.84 16.25
CA GLY A 41 -21.05 4.41 16.37
C GLY A 41 -19.78 3.58 16.23
N ALA A 42 -19.99 2.30 15.96
CA ALA A 42 -18.95 1.35 15.62
C ALA A 42 -18.35 1.69 14.25
N VAL A 43 -17.09 1.30 14.06
CA VAL A 43 -16.46 1.36 12.73
C VAL A 43 -17.08 0.27 11.84
N PRO A 44 -17.51 0.58 10.60
CA PRO A 44 -17.96 -0.43 9.65
C PRO A 44 -16.94 -1.56 9.48
N THR A 45 -17.43 -2.79 9.37
CA THR A 45 -16.58 -3.99 9.22
C THR A 45 -16.11 -4.21 7.80
N ASP A 46 -16.80 -3.63 6.83
CA ASP A 46 -16.54 -3.77 5.41
C ASP A 46 -15.60 -2.68 4.89
N GLU A 47 -14.96 -2.97 3.76
CA GLU A 47 -14.23 -1.96 3.00
C GLU A 47 -15.23 -1.06 2.25
N LEU A 48 -15.13 0.25 2.45
CA LEU A 48 -16.03 1.23 1.86
C LEU A 48 -15.29 2.18 0.94
N GLN A 49 -16.02 2.80 0.01
CA GLN A 49 -15.45 3.85 -0.84
C GLN A 49 -15.24 5.14 -0.04
N LEU A 50 -14.13 5.84 -0.31
CA LEU A 50 -13.90 7.20 0.15
C LEU A 50 -14.48 8.17 -0.88
N VAL A 51 -15.39 9.04 -0.45
CA VAL A 51 -16.06 10.03 -1.30
C VAL A 51 -15.69 11.45 -0.87
N PHE A 52 -15.58 12.34 -1.86
CA PHE A 52 -15.09 13.70 -1.70
C PHE A 52 -16.14 14.69 -2.23
N PRO A 53 -17.04 15.17 -1.35
CA PRO A 53 -18.06 16.14 -1.75
C PRO A 53 -17.43 17.48 -2.15
N VAL A 54 -18.17 18.26 -2.95
CA VAL A 54 -17.85 19.65 -3.30
C VAL A 54 -17.84 20.52 -2.04
N ASN A 55 -18.80 20.31 -1.14
CA ASN A 55 -18.78 20.88 0.21
C ASN A 55 -17.72 20.19 1.08
N THR A 56 -16.44 20.47 0.85
CA THR A 56 -15.33 19.79 1.53
C THR A 56 -15.31 20.05 3.04
N LEU A 57 -15.95 21.11 3.52
CA LEU A 57 -16.02 21.43 4.94
C LEU A 57 -17.18 20.70 5.65
N GLY A 58 -18.26 20.32 4.97
CA GLY A 58 -19.45 19.75 5.61
C GLY A 58 -20.08 20.65 6.68
N CYS A 59 -19.83 21.96 6.64
CA CYS A 59 -20.35 22.90 7.64
C CYS A 59 -21.79 23.34 7.37
N THR A 60 -22.29 23.07 6.17
CA THR A 60 -23.69 23.19 5.76
C THR A 60 -24.20 21.83 5.30
N PRO A 61 -25.53 21.60 5.27
CA PRO A 61 -26.10 20.41 4.66
C PRO A 61 -25.59 20.21 3.23
N PHE A 62 -25.37 18.96 2.84
CA PHE A 62 -24.99 18.58 1.48
C PHE A 62 -26.14 18.80 0.50
N ASP A 63 -25.82 19.31 -0.69
CA ASP A 63 -26.77 19.47 -1.78
C ASP A 63 -27.04 18.12 -2.48
N ASP A 64 -27.86 18.14 -3.53
CA ASP A 64 -28.29 16.91 -4.21
C ASP A 64 -27.14 16.22 -4.97
N ASP A 65 -26.18 16.98 -5.49
CA ASP A 65 -25.00 16.44 -6.17
C ASP A 65 -24.07 15.74 -5.16
N ASP A 66 -23.83 16.38 -4.01
CA ASP A 66 -23.04 15.78 -2.92
C ASP A 66 -23.74 14.55 -2.34
N LYS A 67 -25.06 14.57 -2.15
CA LYS A 67 -25.82 13.40 -1.69
C LYS A 67 -25.74 12.25 -2.68
N TRP A 68 -25.83 12.55 -3.98
CA TRP A 68 -25.68 11.52 -5.01
C TRP A 68 -24.30 10.86 -4.94
N LEU A 69 -23.23 11.61 -4.67
CA LEU A 69 -21.89 11.03 -4.47
C LEU A 69 -21.82 10.10 -3.24
N ILE A 70 -22.61 10.36 -2.20
CA ILE A 70 -22.55 9.63 -0.92
C ILE A 70 -23.41 8.36 -0.93
N GLU A 71 -24.59 8.39 -1.54
CA GLU A 71 -25.64 7.38 -1.35
C GLU A 71 -26.11 6.67 -2.64
N ASN A 72 -25.44 6.88 -3.79
CA ASN A 72 -25.89 6.21 -5.02
C ASN A 72 -25.65 4.68 -5.00
N ASP A 73 -26.43 3.96 -5.81
CA ASP A 73 -26.44 2.49 -5.88
C ASP A 73 -25.07 1.87 -6.23
N ASP A 74 -24.19 2.60 -6.92
CA ASP A 74 -22.84 2.12 -7.28
C ASP A 74 -21.89 2.15 -6.07
N VAL A 75 -22.13 3.06 -5.12
CA VAL A 75 -21.30 3.28 -3.93
C VAL A 75 -21.82 2.48 -2.72
N ARG A 76 -23.14 2.30 -2.60
CA ARG A 76 -23.89 1.65 -1.48
C ARG A 76 -23.67 2.27 -0.10
N GLU A 77 -22.45 2.26 0.41
CA GLU A 77 -22.03 2.81 1.71
C GLU A 77 -20.65 3.46 1.56
N ALA A 78 -20.50 4.68 2.07
CA ALA A 78 -19.29 5.48 1.88
C ALA A 78 -18.73 6.10 3.15
N TYR A 79 -17.41 6.28 3.18
CA TYR A 79 -16.75 7.23 4.07
C TYR A 79 -16.67 8.60 3.41
N VAL A 80 -17.27 9.62 4.04
CA VAL A 80 -17.17 11.00 3.57
C VAL A 80 -15.89 11.63 4.10
N VAL A 81 -15.04 12.11 3.20
CA VAL A 81 -13.78 12.77 3.54
C VAL A 81 -13.98 14.28 3.56
N LEU A 82 -13.78 14.90 4.73
CA LEU A 82 -14.00 16.34 4.96
C LEU A 82 -12.77 17.00 5.56
N ASP A 83 -12.54 18.27 5.26
CA ASP A 83 -11.47 19.06 5.86
C ASP A 83 -11.90 19.61 7.23
N ARG A 84 -10.95 19.67 8.15
CA ARG A 84 -11.09 20.48 9.36
C ARG A 84 -11.26 21.95 8.97
N GLY A 85 -12.18 22.64 9.64
CA GLY A 85 -12.54 24.00 9.28
C GLY A 85 -13.17 24.78 10.44
N ASN A 86 -14.08 25.68 10.10
CA ASN A 86 -14.65 26.68 11.00
C ASN A 86 -15.89 26.22 11.79
N CYS A 87 -16.47 25.07 11.46
CA CYS A 87 -17.55 24.45 12.24
C CYS A 87 -17.03 23.28 13.08
N THR A 88 -17.82 22.87 14.07
CA THR A 88 -17.49 21.78 14.99
C THR A 88 -17.60 20.40 14.31
N PHE A 89 -16.92 19.40 14.87
CA PHE A 89 -16.85 18.06 14.27
C PHE A 89 -18.20 17.31 14.29
N ASP A 90 -19.01 17.55 15.31
CA ASP A 90 -20.38 17.04 15.41
C ASP A 90 -21.28 17.56 14.29
N VAL A 91 -21.19 18.86 13.94
CA VAL A 91 -21.95 19.45 12.82
C VAL A 91 -21.61 18.74 11.50
N LYS A 92 -20.32 18.53 11.24
CA LYS A 92 -19.86 17.79 10.05
C LYS A 92 -20.42 16.37 10.02
N SER A 93 -20.37 15.69 11.17
CA SER A 93 -20.83 14.30 11.31
C SER A 93 -22.35 14.19 11.16
N MET A 94 -23.11 15.14 11.70
CA MET A 94 -24.57 15.19 11.54
C MET A 94 -24.98 15.41 10.08
N HIS A 95 -24.32 16.33 9.36
CA HIS A 95 -24.62 16.56 7.95
C HIS A 95 -24.25 15.35 7.09
N ALA A 96 -23.11 14.70 7.35
CA ALA A 96 -22.71 13.50 6.60
C ALA A 96 -23.66 12.34 6.86
N GLN A 97 -24.05 12.11 8.12
CA GLN A 97 -25.04 11.10 8.48
C GLN A 97 -26.40 11.37 7.82
N ALA A 98 -26.85 12.62 7.79
CA ALA A 98 -28.10 13.00 7.14
C ALA A 98 -28.07 12.84 5.60
N ALA A 99 -26.87 12.78 5.01
CA ALA A 99 -26.64 12.46 3.61
C ALA A 99 -26.35 10.97 3.38
N GLY A 100 -26.44 10.13 4.42
CA GLY A 100 -26.30 8.67 4.31
C GLY A 100 -24.89 8.11 4.40
N ALA A 101 -23.92 8.90 4.83
CA ALA A 101 -22.57 8.42 5.04
C ALA A 101 -22.55 7.26 6.04
N ALA A 102 -21.69 6.26 5.81
CA ALA A 102 -21.43 5.19 6.77
C ALA A 102 -20.35 5.57 7.80
N GLY A 103 -19.64 6.69 7.58
CA GLY A 103 -18.65 7.26 8.49
C GLY A 103 -18.02 8.54 7.93
N VAL A 104 -17.32 9.27 8.79
CA VAL A 104 -16.61 10.50 8.41
C VAL A 104 -15.12 10.37 8.69
N ILE A 105 -14.32 10.73 7.69
CA ILE A 105 -12.87 10.89 7.81
C ILE A 105 -12.56 12.38 7.73
N LEU A 106 -12.13 12.96 8.84
CA LEU A 106 -11.70 14.34 8.94
C LEU A 106 -10.21 14.46 8.60
N VAL A 107 -9.86 15.38 7.72
CA VAL A 107 -8.48 15.73 7.40
C VAL A 107 -8.04 16.90 8.28
N SER A 108 -6.98 16.71 9.06
CA SER A 108 -6.41 17.80 9.87
C SER A 108 -5.84 18.90 8.98
N THR A 109 -5.73 20.11 9.52
CA THR A 109 -5.11 21.28 8.86
C THR A 109 -3.59 21.18 8.78
N ASP A 110 -2.99 20.27 9.53
CA ASP A 110 -1.55 20.06 9.65
C ASP A 110 -1.23 18.56 9.81
N GLU A 111 0.06 18.22 9.99
CA GLU A 111 0.50 16.83 10.17
C GLU A 111 0.15 16.27 11.56
N GLU A 112 -0.30 17.10 12.49
CA GLU A 112 -0.78 16.67 13.79
C GLU A 112 -2.27 16.27 13.66
N SER A 113 -2.52 14.97 13.66
CA SER A 113 -3.89 14.46 13.86
C SER A 113 -4.13 14.27 15.34
N VAL A 114 -5.27 14.78 15.80
CA VAL A 114 -5.74 14.60 17.18
C VAL A 114 -7.06 13.85 17.16
N ARG A 115 -7.43 13.31 18.32
CA ARG A 115 -8.78 12.81 18.50
C ARG A 115 -9.76 13.98 18.26
N PRO A 116 -10.73 13.86 17.33
CA PRO A 116 -11.83 14.79 17.35
C PRO A 116 -12.57 14.61 18.69
N VAL A 117 -13.08 15.69 19.25
CA VAL A 117 -13.86 15.67 20.49
C VAL A 117 -15.05 16.61 20.29
N ALA A 118 -16.26 16.11 20.51
CA ALA A 118 -17.47 16.92 20.58
C ALA A 118 -18.34 16.54 21.78
N HIS A 119 -19.14 17.49 22.24
CA HIS A 119 -20.09 17.29 23.34
C HIS A 119 -21.48 17.08 22.75
N VAL A 120 -21.77 15.85 22.35
CA VAL A 120 -23.08 15.46 21.77
C VAL A 120 -23.78 14.46 22.67
N SER A 121 -25.12 14.40 22.57
CA SER A 121 -25.89 13.42 23.33
C SER A 121 -25.62 12.01 22.79
N ALA A 122 -25.57 11.02 23.68
CA ALA A 122 -25.38 9.63 23.27
C ALA A 122 -26.49 9.19 22.28
N GLY A 123 -26.09 8.66 21.13
CA GLY A 123 -27.01 8.17 20.08
C GLY A 123 -27.47 9.22 19.06
N GLU A 124 -27.08 10.49 19.21
CA GLU A 124 -27.40 11.55 18.23
C GLU A 124 -26.63 11.36 16.90
N ILE A 125 -25.36 10.97 17.02
CA ILE A 125 -24.50 10.59 15.90
C ILE A 125 -24.19 9.10 16.06
N THR A 126 -24.56 8.31 15.05
CA THR A 126 -24.43 6.84 15.01
C THR A 126 -23.34 6.38 14.04
N ILE A 127 -22.81 7.26 13.21
CA ILE A 127 -21.68 6.94 12.32
C ILE A 127 -20.35 7.24 13.02
N PRO A 128 -19.26 6.49 12.77
CA PRO A 128 -17.96 6.81 13.35
C PRO A 128 -17.37 8.07 12.70
N THR A 129 -16.71 8.87 13.52
CA THR A 129 -15.90 10.01 13.06
C THR A 129 -14.45 9.78 13.45
N VAL A 130 -13.57 9.81 12.47
CA VAL A 130 -12.12 9.67 12.66
C VAL A 130 -11.40 10.87 12.08
N MET A 131 -10.18 11.13 12.53
CA MET A 131 -9.29 12.14 11.97
C MET A 131 -7.98 11.54 11.51
N VAL A 132 -7.50 12.01 10.36
CA VAL A 132 -6.17 11.71 9.79
C VAL A 132 -5.37 12.99 9.64
N ARG A 133 -4.05 12.85 9.46
CA ARG A 133 -3.13 13.97 9.18
C ARG A 133 -3.39 14.61 7.81
N HIS A 134 -2.93 15.84 7.59
CA HIS A 134 -3.09 16.58 6.34
C HIS A 134 -2.58 15.79 5.12
N SER A 135 -1.33 15.31 5.14
CA SER A 135 -0.73 14.55 4.03
C SER A 135 -1.48 13.25 3.68
N ALA A 136 -2.21 12.66 4.63
CA ALA A 136 -3.09 11.53 4.31
C ALA A 136 -4.31 11.96 3.48
N GLY A 137 -4.89 13.12 3.80
CA GLY A 137 -5.94 13.74 2.98
C GLY A 137 -5.44 14.07 1.57
N ASP A 138 -4.22 14.59 1.44
CA ASP A 138 -3.59 14.85 0.13
C ASP A 138 -3.42 13.56 -0.67
N LEU A 139 -2.98 12.48 -0.03
CA LEU A 139 -2.88 11.15 -0.66
C LEU A 139 -4.25 10.65 -1.13
N PHE A 140 -5.28 10.75 -0.29
CA PHE A 140 -6.63 10.34 -0.64
C PHE A 140 -7.17 11.09 -1.86
N ARG A 141 -7.03 12.42 -1.88
CA ARG A 141 -7.48 13.26 -3.01
C ARG A 141 -6.70 12.98 -4.28
N ALA A 142 -5.37 12.83 -4.18
CA ALA A 142 -4.54 12.50 -5.33
C ALA A 142 -4.86 11.11 -5.90
N ALA A 143 -5.16 10.13 -5.06
CA ALA A 143 -5.60 8.81 -5.50
C ALA A 143 -7.00 8.87 -6.14
N ALA A 144 -7.94 9.60 -5.52
CA ALA A 144 -9.31 9.77 -6.00
C ALA A 144 -9.40 10.48 -7.35
N ALA A 145 -8.45 11.39 -7.65
CA ALA A 145 -8.34 12.03 -8.96
C ALA A 145 -7.99 11.03 -10.09
N ARG A 146 -7.49 9.84 -9.76
CA ARG A 146 -7.04 8.83 -10.73
C ARG A 146 -7.95 7.60 -10.82
N GLN A 147 -8.58 7.23 -9.70
CA GLN A 147 -9.44 6.06 -9.58
C GLN A 147 -10.29 6.12 -8.32
N ALA A 148 -11.36 5.33 -8.26
CA ALA A 148 -12.12 5.15 -7.02
C ALA A 148 -11.23 4.58 -5.90
N VAL A 149 -11.30 5.19 -4.72
CA VAL A 149 -10.49 4.81 -3.56
C VAL A 149 -11.36 4.06 -2.57
N PHE A 150 -10.93 2.87 -2.20
CA PHE A 150 -11.59 2.03 -1.21
C PHE A 150 -10.66 1.85 -0.02
N GLY A 151 -11.22 1.81 1.19
CA GLY A 151 -10.45 1.56 2.38
C GLY A 151 -11.28 1.01 3.53
N LYS A 152 -10.59 0.34 4.44
CA LYS A 152 -11.16 -0.17 5.69
C LYS A 152 -10.48 0.48 6.87
N LEU A 153 -11.28 0.96 7.82
CA LEU A 153 -10.79 1.42 9.11
C LEU A 153 -10.64 0.20 10.02
N VAL A 154 -9.42 -0.05 10.48
CA VAL A 154 -9.09 -1.15 11.38
C VAL A 154 -8.74 -0.57 12.75
N PRO A 155 -9.60 -0.74 13.76
CA PRO A 155 -9.29 -0.41 15.15
C PRO A 155 -8.09 -1.23 15.65
N MET A 156 -7.17 -0.57 16.36
CA MET A 156 -5.93 -1.20 16.83
C MET A 156 -5.86 -1.20 18.36
N ALA A 157 -5.46 -2.33 18.95
CA ALA A 157 -5.15 -2.47 20.36
C ALA A 157 -3.65 -2.78 20.53
N CYS A 158 -3.00 -2.21 21.55
CA CYS A 158 -1.62 -2.54 21.87
C CYS A 158 -1.53 -3.26 23.21
N GLU A 159 -0.84 -4.40 23.21
CA GLU A 159 -0.44 -5.12 24.41
C GLU A 159 1.09 -5.19 24.43
N ASN A 160 1.71 -4.76 25.53
CA ASN A 160 3.17 -4.77 25.68
C ASN A 160 3.93 -4.09 24.51
N SER A 161 3.40 -2.95 24.03
CA SER A 161 3.94 -2.20 22.88
C SER A 161 3.87 -2.89 21.52
N VAL A 162 3.21 -4.05 21.43
CA VAL A 162 2.89 -4.70 20.15
C VAL A 162 1.43 -4.42 19.85
N CYS A 163 1.17 -3.84 18.69
CA CYS A 163 -0.17 -3.43 18.30
C CYS A 163 -0.75 -4.38 17.24
N HIS A 164 -1.98 -4.81 17.49
CA HIS A 164 -2.72 -5.76 16.67
C HIS A 164 -4.13 -5.20 16.42
N PRO A 165 -4.86 -5.67 15.39
CA PRO A 165 -6.26 -5.35 15.25
C PRO A 165 -7.06 -5.79 16.47
N GLU A 166 -8.14 -5.08 16.78
CA GLU A 166 -9.06 -5.48 17.83
C GLU A 166 -9.79 -6.79 17.48
N THR A 167 -10.07 -7.02 16.20
CA THR A 167 -10.78 -8.22 15.73
C THR A 167 -9.89 -9.09 14.84
N GLU A 168 -10.00 -10.41 14.96
CA GLU A 168 -9.23 -11.35 14.14
C GLU A 168 -9.59 -11.23 12.65
N SER A 169 -10.85 -10.95 12.33
CA SER A 169 -11.33 -10.70 10.96
C SER A 169 -10.64 -9.51 10.28
N ASP A 170 -10.14 -8.53 11.04
CA ASP A 170 -9.40 -7.41 10.48
C ASP A 170 -7.98 -7.77 10.09
N SER A 171 -7.40 -8.82 10.68
CA SER A 171 -6.03 -9.26 10.38
C SER A 171 -5.89 -9.71 8.92
N GLU A 172 -6.94 -10.30 8.34
CA GLU A 172 -6.96 -10.72 6.94
C GLU A 172 -6.89 -9.52 5.97
N PHE A 173 -7.38 -8.36 6.42
CA PHE A 173 -7.42 -7.12 5.63
C PHE A 173 -6.17 -6.25 5.81
N MET A 174 -5.30 -6.52 6.79
CA MET A 174 -4.05 -5.80 6.99
C MET A 174 -2.97 -6.07 5.92
N ARG A 175 -3.37 -6.33 4.67
CA ARG A 175 -2.46 -6.58 3.55
C ARG A 175 -2.18 -5.27 2.83
N VAL A 176 -0.93 -4.84 2.88
CA VAL A 176 -0.42 -3.79 2.00
C VAL A 176 0.02 -4.41 0.68
N ALA A 177 -0.10 -3.65 -0.41
CA ALA A 177 0.50 -4.03 -1.68
C ALA A 177 2.03 -3.96 -1.56
N GLY A 178 2.66 -5.07 -1.17
CA GLY A 178 4.11 -5.18 -0.99
C GLY A 178 4.87 -5.68 -2.23
N SER A 179 4.18 -6.34 -3.17
CA SER A 179 4.77 -6.86 -4.40
C SER A 179 3.72 -7.22 -5.45
N GLY A 180 4.19 -7.50 -6.66
CA GLY A 180 3.31 -7.82 -7.76
C GLY A 180 4.03 -8.00 -9.08
N VAL A 181 3.26 -7.90 -10.16
CA VAL A 181 3.79 -7.95 -11.52
C VAL A 181 3.42 -6.73 -12.35
N VAL A 182 4.37 -6.26 -13.16
CA VAL A 182 4.11 -5.41 -14.31
C VAL A 182 3.67 -6.33 -15.45
N ALA A 183 2.42 -6.21 -15.87
CA ALA A 183 1.81 -7.07 -16.88
C ALA A 183 1.52 -6.30 -18.17
N TYR A 184 1.69 -6.96 -19.31
CA TYR A 184 1.32 -6.44 -20.63
C TYR A 184 0.26 -7.32 -21.29
N ALA A 185 -0.42 -6.78 -22.30
CA ALA A 185 -1.52 -7.46 -23.00
C ALA A 185 -1.10 -8.75 -23.73
N ASP A 186 0.19 -8.88 -24.09
CA ASP A 186 0.75 -10.09 -24.71
C ASP A 186 1.03 -11.23 -23.70
N GLY A 187 0.72 -11.02 -22.43
CA GLY A 187 0.91 -11.98 -21.35
C GLY A 187 2.31 -11.93 -20.71
N ALA A 188 3.19 -11.03 -21.14
CA ALA A 188 4.46 -10.82 -20.47
C ALA A 188 4.24 -10.24 -19.06
N LYS A 189 4.94 -10.81 -18.07
CA LYS A 189 4.88 -10.39 -16.67
C LYS A 189 6.29 -10.24 -16.11
N PHE A 190 6.50 -9.16 -15.35
CA PHE A 190 7.78 -8.87 -14.69
C PHE A 190 7.56 -8.57 -13.22
N ASP A 191 8.40 -9.13 -12.34
CA ASP A 191 8.25 -8.92 -10.91
C ASP A 191 8.54 -7.47 -10.50
N PHE A 192 7.81 -7.00 -9.50
CA PHE A 192 8.16 -5.79 -8.76
C PHE A 192 8.00 -5.99 -7.25
N LEU A 193 8.76 -5.21 -6.48
CA LEU A 193 8.53 -4.99 -5.05
C LEU A 193 8.04 -3.56 -4.84
N ALA A 194 6.94 -3.37 -4.13
CA ALA A 194 6.37 -2.06 -3.86
C ALA A 194 7.10 -1.39 -2.69
N ALA A 195 7.09 -0.06 -2.66
CA ALA A 195 7.66 0.70 -1.56
C ALA A 195 6.86 0.54 -0.27
N THR A 196 7.48 0.88 0.87
CA THR A 196 6.79 0.98 2.17
C THR A 196 6.09 2.35 2.36
N PHE A 197 5.87 3.09 1.28
CA PHE A 197 5.31 4.44 1.26
C PHE A 197 4.63 4.70 -0.10
N GLY A 198 3.85 5.78 -0.20
CA GLY A 198 3.15 6.15 -1.42
C GLY A 198 1.66 5.80 -1.42
N GLY A 199 1.00 6.15 -2.52
CA GLY A 199 -0.42 5.88 -2.74
C GLY A 199 -0.71 4.43 -3.16
N PRO A 200 -2.00 4.09 -3.34
CA PRO A 200 -2.40 2.78 -3.85
C PRO A 200 -1.92 2.56 -5.29
N LEU A 201 -1.72 1.30 -5.67
CA LEU A 201 -1.40 0.95 -7.06
C LEU A 201 -2.49 1.45 -8.02
N VAL A 202 -2.07 1.98 -9.17
CA VAL A 202 -2.99 2.39 -10.23
C VAL A 202 -3.49 1.17 -10.99
N LYS A 203 -4.82 1.04 -11.15
CA LYS A 203 -5.45 -0.13 -11.78
C LYS A 203 -5.76 0.01 -13.27
N HIS A 204 -5.85 1.23 -13.77
CA HIS A 204 -6.01 1.46 -15.21
C HIS A 204 -4.67 1.27 -15.95
N PRO A 205 -4.70 0.96 -17.26
CA PRO A 205 -3.48 0.84 -18.05
C PRO A 205 -2.64 2.12 -18.00
N LEU A 206 -1.34 1.97 -17.78
CA LEU A 206 -0.38 3.05 -17.69
C LEU A 206 0.57 3.02 -18.88
N GLN A 207 0.87 4.20 -19.44
CA GLN A 207 1.98 4.35 -20.37
C GLN A 207 3.28 4.57 -19.63
N LEU A 208 4.37 4.04 -20.18
CA LEU A 208 5.70 4.14 -19.59
C LEU A 208 6.47 5.33 -20.18
N ALA A 209 6.98 6.20 -19.31
CA ALA A 209 7.93 7.24 -19.68
C ALA A 209 9.28 6.97 -19.01
N VAL A 210 10.39 7.34 -19.66
CA VAL A 210 11.73 7.27 -19.05
C VAL A 210 12.09 8.65 -18.52
N ALA A 211 12.54 8.70 -17.27
CA ALA A 211 12.96 9.94 -16.66
C ALA A 211 14.12 10.59 -17.45
N SER A 212 14.05 11.90 -17.62
CA SER A 212 15.14 12.74 -18.12
C SER A 212 15.33 13.92 -17.18
N PRO A 213 16.44 14.02 -16.41
CA PRO A 213 17.56 13.08 -16.37
C PRO A 213 17.18 11.71 -15.78
N ALA A 214 17.85 10.65 -16.22
CA ALA A 214 17.53 9.24 -15.87
C ALA A 214 17.47 8.94 -14.36
N HIS A 215 18.22 9.68 -13.56
CA HIS A 215 18.24 9.52 -12.10
C HIS A 215 17.22 10.41 -11.37
N ALA A 216 16.49 11.29 -12.04
CA ALA A 216 15.52 12.21 -11.43
C ALA A 216 16.06 13.02 -10.23
N CYS A 217 17.37 13.26 -10.17
CA CYS A 217 17.99 14.09 -9.11
C CYS A 217 17.86 15.61 -9.39
N ALA A 218 17.27 15.97 -10.52
CA ALA A 218 16.91 17.32 -10.91
C ALA A 218 15.49 17.28 -11.52
N PRO A 219 14.80 18.43 -11.65
CA PRO A 219 13.48 18.50 -12.29
C PRO A 219 13.46 17.77 -13.63
N LEU A 220 12.40 17.01 -13.89
CA LEU A 220 12.26 16.25 -15.12
C LEU A 220 11.98 17.19 -16.31
N SER A 221 12.67 16.96 -17.42
CA SER A 221 12.48 17.68 -18.68
C SER A 221 11.60 16.94 -19.69
N SER A 222 11.20 15.71 -19.35
CA SER A 222 10.31 14.86 -20.16
C SER A 222 8.87 15.11 -19.77
N ASP A 223 7.94 15.00 -20.73
CA ASP A 223 6.53 14.92 -20.42
C ASP A 223 6.24 13.55 -19.80
N VAL A 224 5.87 13.57 -18.52
CA VAL A 224 5.61 12.39 -17.71
C VAL A 224 4.24 12.44 -17.04
N ALA A 225 3.42 13.44 -17.40
CA ALA A 225 2.10 13.59 -16.83
C ALA A 225 1.27 12.33 -17.11
N ASP A 226 0.64 11.79 -16.07
CA ASP A 226 -0.17 10.56 -16.12
C ASP A 226 0.57 9.28 -16.56
N HIS A 227 1.90 9.32 -16.69
CA HIS A 227 2.71 8.14 -17.02
C HIS A 227 3.25 7.47 -15.75
N ALA A 228 3.56 6.18 -15.87
CA ALA A 228 4.51 5.54 -14.98
C ALA A 228 5.92 5.93 -15.40
N VAL A 229 6.72 6.47 -14.47
CA VAL A 229 8.06 6.98 -14.79
C VAL A 229 9.12 5.99 -14.35
N LEU A 230 9.89 5.49 -15.33
CA LEU A 230 11.07 4.68 -15.08
C LEU A 230 12.26 5.57 -14.68
N VAL A 231 12.76 5.38 -13.46
CA VAL A 231 13.89 6.11 -12.88
C VAL A 231 15.01 5.15 -12.52
N ALA A 232 16.24 5.44 -12.93
CA ALA A 232 17.39 4.64 -12.55
C ALA A 232 17.84 4.91 -11.11
N LEU A 233 18.04 3.85 -10.34
CA LEU A 233 18.71 3.93 -9.03
C LEU A 233 20.18 4.35 -9.23
N GLY A 234 20.71 5.18 -8.32
CA GLY A 234 22.02 5.83 -8.47
C GLY A 234 21.93 7.36 -8.36
N GLY A 235 22.94 8.06 -8.85
CA GLY A 235 23.03 9.53 -8.70
C GLY A 235 23.34 9.98 -7.27
N ASN A 236 23.29 11.29 -7.04
CA ASN A 236 23.63 11.94 -5.77
C ASN A 236 22.39 12.34 -4.93
N CYS A 237 21.27 11.64 -5.11
CA CYS A 237 20.01 11.93 -4.42
C CYS A 237 19.34 10.64 -3.90
N SER A 238 18.51 10.78 -2.86
CA SER A 238 17.75 9.67 -2.26
C SER A 238 16.61 9.19 -3.15
N ILE A 239 16.09 7.97 -2.91
CA ILE A 239 14.88 7.46 -3.60
C ILE A 239 13.71 8.42 -3.41
N LEU A 240 13.54 8.95 -2.19
CA LEU A 240 12.48 9.92 -1.89
C LEU A 240 12.57 11.17 -2.79
N ALA A 241 13.77 11.72 -3.00
CA ALA A 241 13.97 12.87 -3.88
C ALA A 241 13.60 12.56 -5.34
N LYS A 242 13.93 11.35 -5.81
CA LYS A 242 13.58 10.87 -7.17
C LYS A 242 12.07 10.79 -7.37
N VAL A 243 11.39 10.17 -6.41
CA VAL A 243 9.94 9.99 -6.46
C VAL A 243 9.23 11.34 -6.36
N SER A 244 9.71 12.22 -5.47
CA SER A 244 9.19 13.58 -5.32
C SER A 244 9.31 14.38 -6.63
N ALA A 245 10.46 14.31 -7.31
CA ALA A 245 10.65 14.98 -8.60
C ALA A 245 9.68 14.48 -9.68
N ALA A 246 9.45 13.16 -9.75
CA ALA A 246 8.49 12.57 -10.69
C ALA A 246 7.04 12.95 -10.33
N GLN A 247 6.68 12.94 -9.06
CA GLN A 247 5.36 13.34 -8.58
C GLN A 247 5.06 14.81 -8.91
N ILE A 248 6.01 15.72 -8.66
CA ILE A 248 5.89 17.14 -9.00
C ILE A 248 5.71 17.34 -10.52
N ALA A 249 6.31 16.46 -11.33
CA ALA A 249 6.16 16.47 -12.77
C ALA A 249 4.84 15.84 -13.28
N GLY A 250 3.96 15.38 -12.39
CA GLY A 250 2.65 14.85 -12.73
C GLY A 250 2.60 13.35 -13.00
N ALA A 251 3.64 12.59 -12.64
CA ALA A 251 3.65 11.13 -12.80
C ALA A 251 2.44 10.48 -12.09
N ALA A 252 1.92 9.40 -12.69
CA ALA A 252 0.90 8.56 -12.06
C ALA A 252 1.51 7.46 -11.17
N ALA A 253 2.73 7.02 -11.48
CA ALA A 253 3.49 6.04 -10.71
C ALA A 253 4.99 6.21 -10.94
N VAL A 254 5.82 5.67 -10.03
CA VAL A 254 7.28 5.61 -10.22
C VAL A 254 7.75 4.17 -10.22
N ILE A 255 8.52 3.81 -11.24
CA ILE A 255 9.23 2.55 -11.34
C ILE A 255 10.71 2.83 -11.15
N VAL A 256 11.27 2.36 -10.04
CA VAL A 256 12.70 2.47 -9.76
C VAL A 256 13.41 1.25 -10.35
N ALA A 257 14.33 1.45 -11.28
CA ALA A 257 15.20 0.40 -11.79
C ALA A 257 16.35 0.17 -10.81
N GLN A 258 16.42 -1.04 -10.24
CA GLN A 258 17.53 -1.48 -9.40
C GLN A 258 18.86 -1.45 -10.17
N ARG A 259 19.97 -1.32 -9.45
CA ARG A 259 21.33 -1.42 -10.01
C ARG A 259 21.58 -2.80 -10.60
N GLU A 260 22.47 -2.85 -11.58
CA GLU A 260 22.93 -4.12 -12.16
C GLU A 260 23.53 -5.04 -11.10
N GLU A 261 23.36 -6.35 -11.29
CA GLU A 261 23.84 -7.43 -10.39
C GLU A 261 23.39 -7.32 -8.92
N THR A 262 22.45 -6.43 -8.61
CA THR A 262 21.87 -6.27 -7.27
C THR A 262 20.50 -6.95 -7.24
N PRO A 263 20.18 -7.74 -6.20
CA PRO A 263 18.85 -8.31 -6.10
C PRO A 263 17.78 -7.23 -5.98
N LEU A 264 16.57 -7.63 -6.32
CA LEU A 264 15.42 -6.81 -6.05
C LEU A 264 15.26 -6.64 -4.53
N ALA A 265 15.02 -5.40 -4.10
CA ALA A 265 14.81 -5.07 -2.70
C ALA A 265 13.66 -4.08 -2.60
N THR A 266 12.89 -4.17 -1.51
CA THR A 266 11.80 -3.25 -1.23
C THR A 266 12.34 -1.83 -1.06
N PRO A 267 11.91 -0.84 -1.86
CA PRO A 267 12.31 0.54 -1.65
C PRO A 267 11.69 1.07 -0.35
N SER A 268 12.54 1.58 0.53
CA SER A 268 12.12 2.15 1.81
C SER A 268 12.80 3.50 2.04
N VAL A 269 12.25 4.24 3.01
CA VAL A 269 12.92 5.39 3.63
C VAL A 269 13.31 4.99 5.05
N GLU A 270 14.40 5.54 5.56
CA GLU A 270 14.85 5.29 6.94
C GLU A 270 13.75 5.68 7.94
N THR A 271 13.09 6.79 7.63
CA THR A 271 12.14 7.44 8.49
C THR A 271 10.79 7.52 7.78
N PRO A 272 9.76 6.73 8.17
CA PRO A 272 8.50 6.64 7.43
C PRO A 272 7.79 7.98 7.19
N TRP A 273 7.87 8.91 8.15
CA TRP A 273 7.20 10.21 8.03
C TRP A 273 7.80 11.13 6.98
N GLU A 274 9.05 10.92 6.56
CA GLU A 274 9.65 11.69 5.45
C GLU A 274 8.93 11.44 4.13
N ALA A 275 8.30 10.28 3.96
CA ALA A 275 7.60 9.90 2.75
C ALA A 275 6.09 10.18 2.78
N TYR A 276 5.56 10.84 3.82
CA TYR A 276 4.12 11.11 3.93
C TYR A 276 3.56 11.96 2.79
N ASN A 277 4.37 12.83 2.19
CA ASN A 277 3.97 13.67 1.06
C ASN A 277 4.04 12.95 -0.29
N ILE A 278 4.44 11.67 -0.33
CA ILE A 278 4.39 10.86 -1.54
C ILE A 278 3.00 10.25 -1.66
N THR A 279 2.29 10.65 -2.72
CA THR A 279 0.90 10.27 -2.99
C THR A 279 0.77 9.32 -4.18
N ILE A 280 1.84 9.07 -4.92
CA ILE A 280 1.88 8.12 -6.04
C ILE A 280 2.52 6.79 -5.64
N PRO A 281 2.06 5.67 -6.21
CA PRO A 281 2.68 4.37 -5.97
C PRO A 281 4.13 4.36 -6.48
N THR A 282 5.03 3.79 -5.67
CA THR A 282 6.42 3.57 -6.03
C THR A 282 6.71 2.07 -6.00
N ILE A 283 7.24 1.53 -7.11
CA ILE A 283 7.66 0.14 -7.20
C ILE A 283 9.13 0.07 -7.63
N MET A 284 9.82 -1.00 -7.29
CA MET A 284 11.15 -1.33 -7.78
C MET A 284 11.11 -2.57 -8.66
N VAL A 285 11.84 -2.52 -9.77
CA VAL A 285 12.08 -3.65 -10.68
C VAL A 285 13.57 -3.91 -10.83
N SER A 286 13.98 -5.11 -11.24
CA SER A 286 15.40 -5.39 -11.48
C SER A 286 15.95 -4.57 -12.65
N HIS A 287 17.28 -4.49 -12.74
CA HIS A 287 17.94 -3.90 -13.90
C HIS A 287 17.51 -4.58 -15.22
N ALA A 288 17.49 -5.92 -15.24
CA ALA A 288 17.10 -6.69 -16.43
C ALA A 288 15.64 -6.43 -16.84
N THR A 289 14.73 -6.35 -15.88
CA THR A 289 13.34 -5.97 -16.13
C THR A 289 13.26 -4.54 -16.66
N SER A 290 13.99 -3.59 -16.09
CA SER A 290 14.01 -2.21 -16.58
C SER A 290 14.45 -2.10 -18.04
N SER A 291 15.42 -2.91 -18.49
CA SER A 291 15.85 -2.95 -19.89
C SER A 291 14.74 -3.48 -20.80
N ARG A 292 13.98 -4.48 -20.35
CA ARG A 292 12.84 -5.01 -21.11
C ARG A 292 11.68 -4.02 -21.19
N LEU A 293 11.39 -3.31 -20.11
CA LEU A 293 10.36 -2.27 -20.07
C LEU A 293 10.69 -1.12 -21.06
N GLN A 294 11.96 -0.70 -21.16
CA GLN A 294 12.40 0.33 -22.11
C GLN A 294 12.23 -0.06 -23.58
N LEU A 295 12.14 -1.35 -23.90
CA LEU A 295 11.85 -1.81 -25.27
C LEU A 295 10.36 -1.72 -25.62
N ARG A 296 9.51 -1.37 -24.65
CA ARG A 296 8.05 -1.45 -24.73
C ARG A 296 7.36 -0.14 -24.34
N LEU A 297 8.02 1.00 -24.57
CA LEU A 297 7.51 2.32 -24.21
C LEU A 297 6.21 2.73 -24.90
N GLN A 298 5.85 2.06 -25.99
CA GLN A 298 4.62 2.33 -26.75
C GLN A 298 3.45 1.42 -26.33
N GLU A 299 3.67 0.52 -25.40
CA GLU A 299 2.68 -0.44 -24.93
C GLU A 299 2.20 -0.06 -23.54
N ALA A 300 0.88 -0.10 -23.34
CA ALA A 300 0.31 0.10 -22.02
C ALA A 300 0.59 -1.13 -21.14
N MET A 301 0.94 -0.87 -19.89
CA MET A 301 1.16 -1.90 -18.86
C MET A 301 0.14 -1.77 -17.73
N HIS A 302 -0.02 -2.85 -16.98
CA HIS A 302 -0.87 -2.93 -15.79
C HIS A 302 -0.05 -3.34 -14.57
N LEU A 303 -0.46 -2.85 -13.40
CA LEU A 303 0.12 -3.26 -12.12
C LEU A 303 -0.84 -4.21 -11.41
N GLU A 304 -0.42 -5.46 -11.23
CA GLU A 304 -1.19 -6.49 -10.52
C GLU A 304 -0.49 -6.81 -9.20
N THR A 305 -1.25 -6.95 -8.11
CA THR A 305 -0.71 -7.40 -6.83
C THR A 305 -0.49 -8.91 -6.85
N ASP A 306 0.65 -9.35 -6.33
CA ASP A 306 0.98 -10.77 -6.16
C ASP A 306 1.94 -10.91 -4.97
N ALA A 307 1.42 -11.40 -3.85
CA ALA A 307 2.18 -11.57 -2.61
C ALA A 307 3.27 -12.65 -2.73
N THR A 308 3.13 -13.61 -3.66
CA THR A 308 4.11 -14.67 -3.85
C THR A 308 5.44 -14.15 -4.40
N VAL A 309 5.41 -12.98 -5.03
CA VAL A 309 6.60 -12.28 -5.54
C VAL A 309 7.49 -11.83 -4.37
N ALA A 310 6.94 -11.20 -3.33
CA ALA A 310 7.69 -10.81 -2.14
C ALA A 310 8.28 -12.02 -1.43
N GLU A 311 7.47 -13.06 -1.19
CA GLU A 311 7.94 -14.30 -0.56
C GLU A 311 9.11 -14.95 -1.33
N ALA A 312 9.01 -14.96 -2.66
CA ALA A 312 10.08 -15.49 -3.51
C ALA A 312 11.36 -14.65 -3.42
N TRP A 313 11.26 -13.32 -3.52
CA TRP A 313 12.44 -12.46 -3.46
C TRP A 313 13.07 -12.39 -2.07
N GLU A 314 12.30 -12.48 -0.99
CA GLU A 314 12.83 -12.62 0.36
C GLU A 314 13.63 -13.93 0.53
N ALA A 315 13.09 -15.05 0.05
CA ALA A 315 13.79 -16.33 0.06
C ALA A 315 15.09 -16.28 -0.76
N ILE A 316 15.07 -15.61 -1.92
CA ILE A 316 16.27 -15.42 -2.78
C ILE A 316 17.29 -14.50 -2.11
N LEU A 317 16.85 -13.42 -1.46
CA LEU A 317 17.72 -12.49 -0.73
C LEU A 317 18.49 -13.19 0.40
N HIS A 318 17.84 -14.10 1.14
CA HIS A 318 18.53 -14.90 2.17
C HIS A 318 19.72 -15.70 1.63
N LEU A 319 19.77 -16.02 0.34
CA LEU A 319 20.89 -16.73 -0.27
C LEU A 319 22.17 -15.89 -0.39
N GLN A 320 22.10 -14.58 -0.13
CA GLN A 320 23.30 -13.73 -0.02
C GLN A 320 24.18 -14.10 1.16
N GLU A 321 23.59 -14.64 2.23
CA GLU A 321 24.29 -14.97 3.46
C GLU A 321 24.76 -16.43 3.44
N LEU A 322 26.08 -16.66 3.50
CA LEU A 322 26.63 -18.02 3.54
C LEU A 322 26.07 -18.87 4.71
N SER A 323 25.70 -18.24 5.82
CA SER A 323 25.09 -18.89 7.00
C SER A 323 23.72 -19.52 6.72
N LYS A 324 23.00 -19.01 5.72
CA LYS A 324 21.68 -19.51 5.31
C LYS A 324 21.78 -20.74 4.39
N TRP A 325 22.98 -21.05 3.90
CA TRP A 325 23.22 -22.25 3.11
C TRP A 325 23.52 -23.47 4.00
N PRO A 326 23.03 -24.66 3.63
CA PRO A 326 23.43 -25.89 4.30
C PRO A 326 24.96 -26.08 4.29
N SER A 327 25.53 -26.54 5.40
CA SER A 327 26.99 -26.74 5.51
C SER A 327 27.52 -27.87 4.62
N LYS A 328 26.72 -28.94 4.42
CA LYS A 328 27.08 -30.09 3.60
C LYS A 328 26.71 -29.86 2.13
N LYS A 329 27.65 -30.13 1.22
CA LYS A 329 27.45 -29.98 -0.24
C LYS A 329 26.19 -30.69 -0.76
N SER A 330 25.97 -31.96 -0.40
CA SER A 330 24.78 -32.70 -0.84
C SER A 330 23.46 -32.11 -0.35
N ARG A 331 23.46 -31.44 0.81
CA ARG A 331 22.27 -30.73 1.32
C ARG A 331 22.04 -29.41 0.59
N ARG A 332 23.10 -28.75 0.08
CA ARG A 332 22.96 -27.53 -0.74
C ARG A 332 22.23 -27.81 -2.04
N GLU A 333 22.52 -28.93 -2.70
CA GLU A 333 21.87 -29.33 -3.95
C GLU A 333 20.37 -29.61 -3.76
N ALA A 334 20.01 -30.34 -2.70
CA ALA A 334 18.61 -30.58 -2.34
C ALA A 334 17.87 -29.28 -1.98
N PHE A 335 18.49 -28.43 -1.16
CA PHE A 335 17.96 -27.11 -0.81
C PHE A 335 17.75 -26.22 -2.04
N LEU A 336 18.69 -26.22 -2.97
CA LEU A 336 18.59 -25.45 -4.21
C LEU A 336 17.42 -25.92 -5.08
N THR A 337 17.23 -27.24 -5.16
CA THR A 337 16.10 -27.85 -5.88
C THR A 337 14.76 -27.40 -5.28
N GLU A 338 14.66 -27.36 -3.95
CA GLU A 338 13.47 -26.87 -3.25
C GLU A 338 13.21 -25.38 -3.51
N ILE A 339 14.23 -24.53 -3.38
CA ILE A 339 14.12 -23.09 -3.66
C ILE A 339 13.70 -22.84 -5.12
N LEU A 340 14.27 -23.57 -6.07
CA LEU A 340 13.93 -23.43 -7.48
C LEU A 340 12.48 -23.86 -7.77
N ALA A 341 12.07 -25.01 -7.22
CA ALA A 341 10.72 -25.53 -7.39
C ALA A 341 9.66 -24.60 -6.78
N LYS A 342 9.94 -24.02 -5.61
CA LYS A 342 8.97 -23.22 -4.85
C LYS A 342 8.93 -21.75 -5.30
N HIS A 343 10.08 -21.15 -5.56
CA HIS A 343 10.18 -19.69 -5.71
C HIS A 343 10.59 -19.23 -7.11
N CYS A 344 11.16 -20.10 -7.95
CA CYS A 344 11.78 -19.69 -9.22
C CYS A 344 10.94 -20.02 -10.46
N GLY A 345 9.69 -19.53 -10.47
CA GLY A 345 8.80 -19.64 -11.62
C GLY A 345 9.29 -18.87 -12.85
N THR A 346 10.02 -17.77 -12.67
CA THR A 346 10.53 -16.93 -13.75
C THR A 346 12.02 -17.16 -14.02
N GLN A 347 12.47 -16.83 -15.23
CA GLN A 347 13.89 -16.93 -15.58
C GLN A 347 14.74 -15.98 -14.74
N GLU A 348 14.22 -14.79 -14.43
CA GLU A 348 14.87 -13.79 -13.61
C GLU A 348 15.19 -14.28 -12.20
N ARG A 349 14.23 -14.94 -11.54
CA ARG A 349 14.45 -15.55 -10.23
C ARG A 349 15.47 -16.68 -10.29
N ARG A 350 15.43 -17.51 -11.35
CA ARG A 350 16.43 -18.57 -11.58
C ARG A 350 17.84 -18.00 -11.74
N ASP A 351 17.99 -16.93 -12.51
CA ASP A 351 19.28 -16.27 -12.74
C ASP A 351 19.84 -15.65 -11.43
N ALA A 352 18.97 -15.06 -10.61
CA ALA A 352 19.37 -14.54 -9.29
C ALA A 352 19.87 -15.65 -8.36
N VAL A 353 19.15 -16.77 -8.27
CA VAL A 353 19.58 -17.95 -7.49
C VAL A 353 20.88 -18.54 -8.01
N ARG A 354 21.06 -18.61 -9.34
CA ARG A 354 22.31 -19.07 -9.98
C ARG A 354 23.50 -18.24 -9.53
N THR A 355 23.35 -16.91 -9.52
CA THR A 355 24.39 -15.98 -9.09
C THR A 355 24.82 -16.26 -7.65
N TYR A 356 23.89 -16.43 -6.71
CA TYR A 356 24.24 -16.73 -5.32
C TYR A 356 24.84 -18.12 -5.13
N PHE A 357 24.34 -19.11 -5.86
CA PHE A 357 24.94 -20.44 -5.82
C PHE A 357 26.42 -20.42 -6.22
N ILE A 358 26.77 -19.69 -7.28
CA ILE A 358 28.15 -19.60 -7.76
C ILE A 358 29.00 -18.73 -6.82
N ASN A 359 28.52 -17.53 -6.50
CA ASN A 359 29.36 -16.51 -5.83
C ASN A 359 29.39 -16.65 -4.30
N VAL A 360 28.35 -17.21 -3.69
CA VAL A 360 28.25 -17.34 -2.22
C VAL A 360 28.45 -18.79 -1.79
N ALA A 361 27.72 -19.73 -2.40
CA ALA A 361 27.74 -21.14 -1.98
C ALA A 361 28.97 -21.92 -2.48
N GLY A 362 29.83 -21.31 -3.30
CA GLY A 362 31.02 -21.94 -3.89
C GLY A 362 30.69 -22.96 -4.98
N GLY A 363 29.53 -22.84 -5.62
CA GLY A 363 29.15 -23.61 -6.81
C GLY A 363 29.95 -23.21 -8.05
N SER A 364 29.86 -23.99 -9.11
CA SER A 364 30.40 -23.65 -10.43
C SER A 364 29.29 -23.64 -11.49
N PRO A 365 29.45 -22.88 -12.60
CA PRO A 365 28.54 -22.94 -13.74
C PRO A 365 28.27 -24.37 -14.20
N ALA A 366 29.31 -25.19 -14.34
CA ALA A 366 29.17 -26.60 -14.74
C ALA A 366 28.34 -27.43 -13.74
N SER A 367 28.45 -27.15 -12.43
CA SER A 367 27.61 -27.84 -11.44
C SER A 367 26.15 -27.38 -11.47
N TRP A 368 25.91 -26.09 -11.75
CA TRP A 368 24.56 -25.58 -11.99
C TRP A 368 23.93 -26.26 -13.21
N ASP A 369 24.66 -26.26 -14.33
CA ASP A 369 24.18 -26.86 -15.57
C ASP A 369 23.94 -28.37 -15.41
N LYS A 370 24.74 -29.07 -14.61
CA LYS A 370 24.51 -30.50 -14.30
C LYS A 370 23.22 -30.72 -13.48
N LEU A 371 22.92 -29.84 -12.53
CA LEU A 371 21.74 -29.96 -11.67
C LEU A 371 20.45 -29.61 -12.43
N PHE A 372 20.53 -28.73 -13.42
CA PHE A 372 19.37 -28.14 -14.08
C PHE A 372 19.39 -28.24 -15.61
N ALA A 373 20.23 -29.11 -16.18
CA ALA A 373 20.12 -29.49 -17.57
C ALA A 373 18.72 -30.08 -17.80
N PRO A 374 18.05 -29.74 -18.92
CA PRO A 374 16.82 -30.43 -19.28
C PRO A 374 17.11 -31.92 -19.33
N VAL A 375 16.29 -32.71 -18.63
CA VAL A 375 16.31 -34.18 -18.75
C VAL A 375 16.18 -34.47 -20.24
N LYS A 376 17.21 -35.03 -20.86
CA LYS A 376 17.05 -35.59 -22.20
C LYS A 376 16.06 -36.72 -22.04
N ASP A 377 14.89 -36.59 -22.65
CA ASP A 377 13.99 -37.72 -22.86
C ASP A 377 14.83 -38.86 -23.45
N GLU A 378 15.02 -39.92 -22.67
CA GLU A 378 15.63 -41.15 -23.14
C GLU A 378 14.60 -41.80 -24.07
N LEU A 379 14.88 -41.70 -25.38
CA LEU A 379 14.27 -42.48 -26.45
C LEU A 379 14.59 -43.98 -26.32
#